data_AF-A0A437JMC2-F1
#
_entry.id   AF-A0A437JMC2-F1
#
_cell.length_a   1.000
_cell.length_b   1.000
_cell.length_c   1.000
_cell.angle_alpha   90.00
_cell.angle_beta   90.00
_cell.angle_gamma   90.00
#
_symmetry.space_group_name_H-M   'P 1'
#
loop_
_entity.id
_entity.type
_entity.pdbx_description
1 polymer ?
#
loop_
_entity_poly.entity_id
_entity_poly.type
_entity_poly.pdbx_seq_one_letter_code
_entity_poly.pdbx_strand_id
1 'polypeptide(L)'
;MNKIWGLYWRYLISISASVFLLAFFDSQFALMNNIGDTGLWPSVFWGVISLVLLVVTAVQPNGVTYIIFGKRLQLTERVWRQFNLILLVIFVNLVWLGFAASQLFSPELWSIYKLFVQPAILLVVPFIAAWYVTRHDLKLIHWRNGSF
;
A
#
# COMPACT_ATOMS: atom_id res chain seq x y z
N MET A 1 -17.96 2.44 -12.96
CA MET A 1 -17.14 1.62 -12.01
C MET A 1 -17.40 2.15 -10.60
N ASN A 2 -17.75 1.29 -9.64
CA ASN A 2 -17.96 1.70 -8.23
C ASN A 2 -16.67 2.38 -7.70
N LYS A 3 -16.81 3.50 -6.98
CA LYS A 3 -15.70 4.28 -6.39
C LYS A 3 -14.73 3.41 -5.59
N ILE A 4 -15.25 2.42 -4.85
CA ILE A 4 -14.45 1.44 -4.08
C ILE A 4 -13.53 0.66 -5.02
N TRP A 5 -14.12 0.00 -6.01
CA TRP A 5 -13.38 -0.80 -7.01
C TRP A 5 -12.39 0.07 -7.79
N GLY A 6 -12.75 1.30 -8.12
CA GLY A 6 -11.86 2.19 -8.84
C GLY A 6 -10.63 2.61 -8.05
N LEU A 7 -10.76 2.80 -6.73
CA LEU A 7 -9.65 3.09 -5.85
C LEU A 7 -8.77 1.85 -5.64
N TYR A 8 -9.40 0.69 -5.42
CA TYR A 8 -8.72 -0.59 -5.22
C TYR A 8 -7.91 -1.02 -6.45
N TRP A 9 -8.48 -0.95 -7.66
CA TRP A 9 -7.75 -1.28 -8.89
C TRP A 9 -6.55 -0.37 -9.14
N ARG A 10 -6.67 0.92 -8.82
CA ARG A 10 -5.53 1.85 -8.93
C ARG A 10 -4.43 1.50 -7.94
N TYR A 11 -4.79 1.14 -6.71
CA TYR A 11 -3.85 0.59 -5.75
C TYR A 11 -3.15 -0.66 -6.31
N LEU A 12 -3.89 -1.64 -6.85
CA LEU A 12 -3.31 -2.85 -7.43
C LEU A 12 -2.32 -2.55 -8.56
N ILE A 13 -2.64 -1.59 -9.43
CA ILE A 13 -1.71 -1.16 -10.49
C ILE A 13 -0.48 -0.49 -9.88
N SER A 14 -0.66 0.44 -8.92
CA SER A 14 0.45 1.12 -8.26
C SER A 14 1.40 0.15 -7.56
N ILE A 15 0.87 -0.82 -6.81
CA ILE A 15 1.72 -1.76 -6.08
C ILE A 15 2.39 -2.75 -7.02
N SER A 16 1.68 -3.29 -8.02
CA SER A 16 2.30 -4.17 -9.03
C SER A 16 3.41 -3.45 -9.80
N ALA A 17 3.21 -2.19 -10.18
CA ALA A 17 4.25 -1.38 -10.81
C ALA A 17 5.44 -1.15 -9.88
N SER A 18 5.20 -0.88 -8.59
CA SER A 18 6.27 -0.68 -7.59
C SER A 18 7.07 -1.96 -7.36
N VAL A 19 6.41 -3.11 -7.26
CA VAL A 19 7.02 -4.44 -7.13
C VAL A 19 7.85 -4.76 -8.37
N PHE A 20 7.31 -4.56 -9.56
CA PHE A 20 8.04 -4.79 -10.81
C PHE A 20 9.28 -3.90 -10.92
N LEU A 21 9.14 -2.62 -10.58
CA LEU A 21 10.23 -1.66 -10.60
C LEU A 21 11.33 -2.02 -9.60
N LEU A 22 10.97 -2.44 -8.38
CA LEU A 22 11.94 -2.91 -7.40
C LEU A 22 12.65 -4.19 -7.85
N ALA A 23 11.93 -5.17 -8.39
CA ALA A 23 12.52 -6.38 -8.95
C ALA A 23 13.47 -6.08 -10.12
N PHE A 24 13.08 -5.13 -10.99
CA PHE A 24 13.94 -4.64 -12.06
C PHE A 24 15.22 -4.02 -11.50
N PHE A 25 15.13 -3.09 -10.54
CA PHE A 25 16.30 -2.47 -9.92
C PHE A 25 17.19 -3.50 -9.20
N ASP A 26 16.61 -4.44 -8.48
CA ASP A 26 17.36 -5.51 -7.83
C ASP A 26 18.13 -6.37 -8.84
N SER A 27 17.52 -6.69 -9.99
CA SER A 27 18.21 -7.44 -11.05
C SER A 27 19.42 -6.72 -11.67
N GLN A 28 19.40 -5.37 -11.66
CA GLN A 28 20.46 -4.56 -12.26
C GLN A 28 21.56 -4.20 -11.26
N PHE A 29 21.19 -3.98 -9.99
CA PHE A 29 22.07 -3.43 -8.96
C PHE A 29 22.33 -4.37 -7.79
N ALA A 30 21.75 -5.58 -7.80
CA ALA A 30 21.88 -6.58 -6.74
C ALA A 30 21.57 -6.00 -5.34
N LEU A 31 20.53 -5.16 -5.24
CA LEU A 31 20.17 -4.40 -4.04
C LEU A 31 20.01 -5.31 -2.83
N MET A 32 19.36 -6.46 -3.00
CA MET A 32 19.08 -7.42 -1.94
C MET A 32 20.29 -8.28 -1.57
N ASN A 33 21.25 -8.48 -2.49
CA ASN A 33 22.46 -9.28 -2.23
C ASN A 33 23.42 -8.59 -1.25
N ASN A 34 23.31 -7.27 -1.08
CA ASN A 34 24.07 -6.52 -0.08
C ASN A 34 23.55 -6.74 1.35
N ILE A 35 22.41 -7.42 1.51
CA ILE A 35 21.82 -7.74 2.81
C ILE A 35 22.25 -9.16 3.17
N GLY A 36 23.22 -9.27 4.10
CA GLY A 36 23.80 -10.56 4.51
C GLY A 36 22.83 -11.53 5.19
N ASP A 37 21.65 -11.06 5.62
CA ASP A 37 20.60 -11.87 6.21
C ASP A 37 19.36 -11.94 5.30
N THR A 38 19.13 -13.12 4.72
CA THR A 38 17.98 -13.39 3.85
C THR A 38 16.64 -13.37 4.60
N GLY A 39 16.66 -13.51 5.93
CA GLY A 39 15.49 -13.32 6.78
C GLY A 39 14.98 -11.87 6.78
N LEU A 40 15.86 -10.89 6.57
CA LEU A 40 15.50 -9.47 6.52
C LEU A 40 14.98 -9.01 5.17
N TRP A 41 15.06 -9.84 4.13
CA TRP A 41 14.68 -9.46 2.77
C TRP A 41 13.25 -8.92 2.66
N PRO A 42 12.20 -9.55 3.24
CA PRO A 42 10.86 -8.99 3.14
C PRO A 42 10.74 -7.62 3.82
N SER A 43 11.41 -7.42 4.96
CA SER A 43 11.41 -6.14 5.68
C SER A 43 12.04 -5.03 4.84
N VAL A 44 13.19 -5.31 4.23
CA VAL A 44 13.88 -4.33 3.38
C VAL A 44 13.08 -4.08 2.10
N PHE A 45 12.52 -5.12 1.49
CA PHE A 45 11.67 -5.01 0.31
C PHE A 45 10.48 -4.06 0.55
N TRP A 46 9.71 -4.28 1.62
CA TRP A 46 8.61 -3.38 1.98
C TRP A 46 9.10 -2.00 2.45
N GLY A 47 10.32 -1.92 3.00
CA GLY A 47 10.95 -0.66 3.41
C GLY A 47 11.24 0.25 2.23
N VAL A 48 11.81 -0.31 1.16
CA VAL A 48 12.06 0.42 -0.08
C VAL A 48 10.74 0.90 -0.70
N ILE A 49 9.72 0.05 -0.77
CA ILE A 49 8.39 0.45 -1.27
C ILE A 49 7.79 1.56 -0.40
N SER A 50 7.87 1.45 0.92
CA SER A 50 7.40 2.49 1.86
C SER A 50 8.09 3.82 1.60
N LEU A 51 9.42 3.80 1.41
CA LEU A 51 10.20 4.99 1.13
C LEU A 51 9.79 5.65 -0.20
N VAL A 52 9.59 4.85 -1.26
CA VAL A 52 9.09 5.34 -2.54
C VAL A 52 7.73 6.01 -2.38
N LEU A 53 6.80 5.37 -1.65
CA LEU A 53 5.47 5.93 -1.41
C LEU A 53 5.54 7.23 -0.59
N LEU A 54 6.44 7.33 0.40
CA LEU A 54 6.66 8.54 1.18
C LEU A 54 7.18 9.68 0.30
N VAL A 55 8.18 9.42 -0.55
CA VAL A 55 8.73 10.41 -1.49
C VAL A 55 7.65 10.88 -2.47
N VAL A 56 6.87 9.94 -3.04
CA VAL A 56 5.75 10.30 -3.92
C VAL A 56 4.71 11.13 -3.18
N THR A 57 4.41 10.79 -1.93
CA THR A 57 3.44 11.54 -1.10
C THR A 57 3.90 12.97 -0.82
N ALA A 58 5.21 13.20 -0.66
CA ALA A 58 5.77 14.53 -0.45
C ALA A 58 5.52 15.46 -1.66
N VAL A 59 5.52 14.91 -2.89
CA VAL A 59 5.29 15.68 -4.14
C VAL A 59 3.81 15.69 -4.53
N GLN A 60 3.10 14.59 -4.30
CA GLN A 60 1.68 14.41 -4.60
C GLN A 60 0.96 13.95 -3.32
N PRO A 61 0.43 14.87 -2.50
CA PRO A 61 -0.22 14.53 -1.23
C PRO A 61 -1.41 13.58 -1.35
N ASN A 62 -2.04 13.51 -2.53
CA ASN A 62 -3.12 12.58 -2.82
C ASN A 62 -2.64 11.13 -3.09
N GLY A 63 -1.33 10.90 -3.08
CA GLY A 63 -0.71 9.58 -3.19
C GLY A 63 -0.49 9.07 -4.60
N VAL A 64 0.27 7.98 -4.72
CA VAL A 64 0.59 7.33 -6.00
C VAL A 64 -0.67 6.87 -6.75
N THR A 65 -1.69 6.43 -6.01
CA THR A 65 -2.94 5.92 -6.59
C THR A 65 -3.75 7.02 -7.27
N TYR A 66 -3.56 8.28 -6.88
CA TYR A 66 -4.20 9.42 -7.53
C TYR A 66 -3.59 9.74 -8.91
N ILE A 67 -2.29 9.48 -9.08
CA ILE A 67 -1.58 9.73 -10.35
C ILE A 67 -2.18 8.89 -11.47
N ILE A 68 -2.66 7.68 -11.15
CA ILE A 68 -3.29 6.75 -12.10
C ILE A 68 -4.74 7.17 -12.37
N PHE A 69 -4.93 8.23 -13.17
CA PHE A 69 -6.25 8.73 -13.56
C PHE A 69 -7.20 9.00 -12.37
N GLY A 70 -6.68 9.47 -11.25
CA GLY A 70 -7.46 9.70 -10.01
C GLY A 70 -8.59 10.73 -10.20
N LYS A 71 -8.36 11.76 -11.04
CA LYS A 71 -9.37 12.78 -11.38
C LYS A 71 -10.66 12.18 -11.95
N ARG A 72 -10.59 11.04 -12.67
CA ARG A 72 -11.78 10.38 -13.25
C ARG A 72 -12.72 9.76 -12.21
N LEU A 73 -12.25 9.55 -10.98
CA LEU A 73 -13.03 8.90 -9.93
C LEU A 73 -13.91 9.90 -9.14
N GLN A 74 -13.71 11.22 -9.36
CA GLN A 74 -14.48 12.29 -8.74
C GLN A 74 -14.64 12.13 -7.21
N LEU A 75 -13.56 11.71 -6.55
CA LEU A 75 -13.45 11.65 -5.09
C LEU A 75 -12.83 12.95 -4.58
N THR A 76 -13.22 13.34 -3.37
CA THR A 76 -12.63 14.50 -2.70
C THR A 76 -11.15 14.26 -2.37
N GLU A 77 -10.34 15.31 -2.30
CA GLU A 77 -8.92 15.19 -1.92
C GLU A 77 -8.75 14.53 -0.55
N ARG A 78 -9.68 14.78 0.38
CA ARG A 78 -9.69 14.17 1.71
C ARG A 78 -9.66 12.64 1.62
N VAL A 79 -10.48 12.05 0.75
CA VAL A 79 -10.54 10.60 0.56
C VAL A 79 -9.22 10.06 0.03
N TRP A 80 -8.62 10.74 -0.97
CA TRP A 80 -7.32 10.34 -1.51
C TRP A 80 -6.22 10.39 -0.46
N ARG A 81 -6.14 11.48 0.31
CA ARG A 81 -5.15 11.63 1.38
C ARG A 81 -5.34 10.60 2.49
N GLN A 82 -6.58 10.35 2.91
CA GLN A 82 -6.88 9.33 3.92
C GLN A 82 -6.50 7.93 3.44
N PHE A 83 -6.85 7.58 2.19
CA PHE A 83 -6.46 6.29 1.62
C PHE A 83 -4.94 6.15 1.52
N ASN A 84 -4.25 7.19 1.04
CA ASN A 84 -2.80 7.19 0.94
C ASN A 84 -2.12 7.04 2.31
N LEU A 85 -2.63 7.72 3.34
CA LEU A 85 -2.14 7.57 4.71
C LEU A 85 -2.31 6.13 5.22
N ILE A 86 -3.48 5.52 5.00
CA ILE A 86 -3.71 4.12 5.38
C ILE A 86 -2.73 3.20 4.64
N LEU A 87 -2.50 3.40 3.35
CA LEU A 87 -1.51 2.63 2.59
C LEU A 87 -0.11 2.78 3.18
N LEU A 88 0.35 4.00 3.46
CA LEU A 88 1.64 4.25 4.09
C LEU A 88 1.78 3.50 5.42
N VAL A 89 0.75 3.58 6.26
CA VAL A 89 0.72 2.85 7.55
C VAL A 89 0.83 1.34 7.31
N ILE A 90 0.11 0.77 6.33
CA ILE A 90 0.20 -0.66 6.00
C ILE A 90 1.61 -1.05 5.60
N PHE A 91 2.24 -0.32 4.68
CA PHE A 91 3.59 -0.66 4.22
C PHE A 91 4.65 -0.51 5.32
N VAL A 92 4.56 0.53 6.13
CA VAL A 92 5.42 0.67 7.32
C VAL A 92 5.20 -0.48 8.30
N ASN A 93 3.97 -0.91 8.53
CA ASN A 93 3.70 -2.07 9.38
C ASN A 93 4.24 -3.37 8.78
N LEU A 94 4.21 -3.55 7.46
CA LEU A 94 4.82 -4.72 6.81
C LEU A 94 6.33 -4.78 7.01
N VAL A 95 7.03 -3.64 7.09
CA VAL A 95 8.45 -3.59 7.47
C VAL A 95 8.66 -4.16 8.87
N TRP A 96 7.92 -3.65 9.85
CA TRP A 96 8.05 -4.07 11.24
C TRP A 96 7.62 -5.52 11.45
N LEU A 97 6.53 -5.95 10.81
CA LEU A 97 6.06 -7.33 10.86
C LEU A 97 7.06 -8.28 10.20
N GLY A 98 7.64 -7.90 9.06
CA GLY A 98 8.70 -8.68 8.42
C GLY A 98 9.91 -8.82 9.33
N PHE A 99 10.31 -7.73 9.98
CA PHE A 99 11.44 -7.72 10.90
C PHE A 99 11.16 -8.61 12.11
N ALA A 100 10.04 -8.40 12.80
CA ALA A 100 9.65 -9.20 13.95
C ALA A 100 9.52 -10.68 13.60
N ALA A 101 8.86 -11.02 12.49
CA ALA A 101 8.72 -12.39 12.04
C ALA A 101 10.08 -13.03 11.71
N SER A 102 11.04 -12.30 11.13
CA SER A 102 12.39 -12.84 10.88
C SER A 102 13.14 -13.25 12.15
N GLN A 103 12.83 -12.60 13.28
CA GLN A 103 13.50 -12.86 14.57
C GLN A 103 12.72 -13.86 15.45
N LEU A 104 11.40 -13.93 15.29
CA LEU A 104 10.52 -14.65 16.21
C LEU A 104 9.95 -15.95 15.64
N PHE A 105 9.86 -16.08 14.32
CA PHE A 105 9.18 -17.22 13.71
C PHE A 105 10.16 -18.37 13.44
N SER A 106 9.68 -19.60 13.64
CA SER A 106 10.36 -20.78 13.10
C SER A 106 10.35 -20.73 11.56
N PRO A 107 11.23 -21.49 10.88
CA PRO A 107 11.27 -21.53 9.41
C PRO A 107 9.91 -21.84 8.76
N GLU A 108 9.10 -22.70 9.37
CA GLU A 108 7.76 -23.06 8.88
C GLU A 108 6.80 -21.88 8.97
N LEU A 109 6.74 -21.22 10.13
CA LEU A 109 5.92 -20.03 10.34
C LEU A 109 6.37 -18.87 9.46
N TRP A 110 7.68 -18.73 9.23
CA TRP A 110 8.24 -17.74 8.32
C TRP A 110 7.80 -17.96 6.88
N SER A 111 7.77 -19.22 6.42
CA SER A 111 7.26 -19.57 5.10
C SER A 111 5.77 -19.24 4.96
N ILE A 112 4.95 -19.62 5.94
CA ILE A 112 3.51 -19.31 5.97
C ILE A 112 3.26 -17.80 5.94
N TYR A 113 4.03 -17.05 6.72
CA TYR A 113 3.93 -15.60 6.78
C TYR A 113 4.18 -14.95 5.42
N LYS A 114 5.25 -15.34 4.73
CA LYS A 114 5.58 -14.82 3.39
C LYS A 114 4.56 -15.21 2.32
N LEU A 115 4.11 -16.46 2.32
CA LEU A 115 3.26 -17.00 1.25
C LEU A 115 1.79 -16.63 1.40
N PHE A 116 1.29 -16.48 2.62
CA PHE A 116 -0.15 -16.31 2.86
C PHE A 116 -0.47 -15.02 3.60
N VAL A 117 0.24 -14.71 4.69
CA VAL A 117 -0.11 -13.57 5.54
C VAL A 117 0.18 -12.24 4.83
N GLN A 118 1.38 -12.08 4.24
CA GLN A 118 1.72 -10.86 3.52
C GLN A 118 0.78 -10.60 2.32
N PRO A 119 0.52 -11.57 1.41
CA PRO A 119 -0.44 -11.37 0.32
C PRO A 119 -1.85 -11.08 0.82
N ALA A 120 -2.32 -11.75 1.88
CA ALA A 120 -3.62 -11.47 2.46
C ALA A 120 -3.72 -10.03 2.96
N ILE A 121 -2.70 -9.53 3.66
CA ILE A 121 -2.65 -8.13 4.10
C ILE A 121 -2.71 -7.17 2.90
N LEU A 122 -1.90 -7.43 1.87
CA LEU A 122 -1.79 -6.58 0.67
C LEU A 122 -3.06 -6.54 -0.19
N LEU A 123 -3.89 -7.59 -0.15
CA LEU A 123 -5.14 -7.65 -0.92
C LEU A 123 -6.33 -7.17 -0.08
N VAL A 124 -6.47 -7.69 1.15
CA VAL A 124 -7.66 -7.48 1.96
C VAL A 124 -7.69 -6.10 2.59
N VAL A 125 -6.57 -5.64 3.18
CA VAL A 125 -6.56 -4.38 3.93
C VAL A 125 -6.80 -3.16 3.03
N PRO A 126 -6.18 -3.03 1.85
CA PRO A 126 -6.45 -1.93 0.93
C PRO A 126 -7.88 -1.95 0.39
N PHE A 127 -8.49 -3.13 0.22
CA PHE A 127 -9.90 -3.22 -0.17
C PHE A 127 -10.82 -2.68 0.95
N ILE A 128 -10.58 -3.10 2.19
CA ILE A 128 -11.32 -2.60 3.37
C ILE A 128 -11.11 -1.09 3.52
N ALA A 129 -9.87 -0.61 3.35
CA ALA A 129 -9.55 0.81 3.40
C ALA A 129 -10.31 1.59 2.33
N ALA A 130 -10.35 1.09 1.09
CA ALA A 130 -11.10 1.70 0.00
C ALA A 130 -12.60 1.78 0.31
N TRP A 131 -13.17 0.72 0.88
CA TRP A 131 -14.56 0.70 1.33
C TRP A 131 -14.81 1.72 2.45
N TYR A 132 -13.93 1.77 3.44
CA TYR A 132 -14.03 2.67 4.59
C TYR A 132 -14.02 4.14 4.15
N VAL A 133 -12.99 4.58 3.44
CA VAL A 133 -12.82 6.00 3.08
C VAL A 133 -13.91 6.50 2.13
N THR A 134 -14.40 5.65 1.22
CA THR A 134 -15.46 6.04 0.27
C THR A 134 -16.84 6.08 0.91
N ARG A 135 -17.14 5.23 1.90
CA ARG A 135 -18.39 5.32 2.67
C ARG A 135 -18.47 6.60 3.49
N HIS A 136 -17.36 7.04 4.06
CA HIS A 136 -17.32 8.29 4.83
C HIS A 136 -17.51 9.53 3.95
N ASP A 137 -17.05 9.50 2.70
CA ASP A 137 -17.28 10.56 1.70
C ASP A 137 -18.77 10.74 1.38
N LEU A 138 -19.49 9.63 1.14
CA LEU A 138 -20.93 9.65 0.83
C LEU A 138 -21.76 10.25 1.97
N LYS A 139 -21.42 9.94 3.23
CA LYS A 139 -22.10 10.52 4.39
C LYS A 139 -21.89 12.03 4.49
N LEU A 140 -20.68 12.51 4.21
CA LEU A 140 -20.35 13.94 4.25
C LEU A 140 -21.08 14.72 3.14
N ILE A 141 -21.16 14.17 1.93
CA ILE A 141 -21.90 14.80 0.82
C ILE A 141 -23.40 14.86 1.14
N HIS A 142 -23.97 13.80 1.71
CA HIS A 142 -25.39 13.76 2.06
C HIS A 142 -25.76 14.77 3.16
N TRP A 143 -24.93 14.90 4.20
CA TRP A 143 -25.13 15.90 5.26
C TRP A 143 -25.05 17.34 4.73
N ARG A 144 -24.10 17.59 3.82
CA ARG A 144 -23.90 18.92 3.22
C ARG A 144 -25.01 19.33 2.24
N ASN A 145 -25.71 18.37 1.65
CA ASN A 145 -26.84 18.60 0.75
C ASN A 145 -28.22 18.51 1.46
N GLY A 146 -28.24 18.06 2.72
CA GLY A 146 -29.46 17.88 3.52
C GLY A 146 -29.67 18.94 4.61
N SER A 147 -28.84 19.99 4.64
CA SER A 147 -29.07 21.19 5.46
C SER A 147 -29.82 22.22 4.61
N PHE A 148 -31.15 22.18 4.70
CA PHE A 148 -32.03 23.29 4.35
C PHE A 148 -31.97 24.37 5.43
#